data_AF-A0A1B6CJP6-F1
#
_entry.id   AF-A0A1B6CJP6-F1
#
_cell.length_a   1.000
_cell.length_b   1.000
_cell.length_c   1.000
_cell.angle_alpha   90.00
_cell.angle_beta   90.00
_cell.angle_gamma   90.00
#
_symmetry.space_group_name_H-M   'P 1'
#
loop_
_entity.id
_entity.type
_entity.pdbx_description
1 polymer ?
#
loop_
_entity_poly.entity_id
_entity_poly.type
_entity_poly.pdbx_seq_one_letter_code
_entity_poly.pdbx_strand_id
1 'polypeptide(L)'
;LSSVSVVEPEWEGRVVRVRACVKVEMNKTGLFVLYVAVFLEPISGSLLNFIMPRNKRETCNPNDEFTCVSGQCIQTFNICDGTKECFDGSDETRVVCQRLNITCPSRTFKCAYGACIDGDKVCDRVKDCADGSDEDTKLCVDSPPPSSTTSCGKHEFRCNSGQCTSAFNVCDGFKHCSDGSDETSSICSSISCPKLTFRCNYGACISNELKCNFKADCADGSDEDVTLCQNSLTPSSNIVTTTTTARSPQIPYPLPL
;
A
#
# COMPACT_ATOMS: atom_id res chain seq x y z
N LEU A 1 15.86 -28.94 -36.12
CA LEU A 1 15.78 -28.31 -34.79
C LEU A 1 15.23 -26.91 -34.97
N SER A 2 13.91 -26.81 -35.05
CA SER A 2 13.24 -25.51 -35.16
C SER A 2 12.77 -25.15 -33.77
N SER A 3 13.40 -24.15 -33.13
CA SER A 3 12.95 -23.61 -31.86
C SER A 3 11.74 -22.73 -32.11
N VAL A 4 10.58 -23.13 -31.59
CA VAL A 4 9.39 -22.28 -31.55
C VAL A 4 9.26 -21.76 -30.13
N SER A 5 9.37 -20.43 -29.98
CA SER A 5 9.10 -19.73 -28.73
C SER A 5 7.65 -19.24 -28.76
N VAL A 6 6.79 -19.80 -27.93
CA VAL A 6 5.44 -19.27 -27.69
C VAL A 6 5.50 -18.44 -26.41
N VAL A 7 5.09 -17.19 -26.49
CA VAL A 7 4.93 -16.28 -25.34
C VAL A 7 3.43 -16.07 -25.18
N GLU A 8 2.83 -16.68 -24.15
CA GLU A 8 1.52 -16.28 -23.66
C GLU A 8 1.71 -15.32 -22.46
N PRO A 9 0.93 -14.23 -22.37
CA PRO A 9 1.12 -13.21 -21.36
C PRO A 9 0.22 -13.50 -20.16
N GLU A 10 0.75 -14.09 -19.07
CA GLU A 10 0.23 -13.92 -17.69
C GLU A 10 1.04 -14.67 -16.61
N TRP A 11 2.36 -14.80 -16.77
CA TRP A 11 3.23 -15.26 -15.68
C TRP A 11 4.28 -14.20 -15.38
N GLU A 12 4.04 -13.39 -14.35
CA GLU A 12 5.09 -12.62 -13.71
C GLU A 12 6.16 -13.57 -13.16
N GLY A 13 7.32 -13.62 -13.84
CA GLY A 13 8.57 -13.58 -13.11
C GLY A 13 9.61 -14.69 -13.27
N ARG A 14 9.51 -15.70 -14.15
CA ARG A 14 10.63 -16.66 -14.35
C ARG A 14 10.76 -17.15 -15.80
N VAL A 15 11.84 -16.73 -16.49
CA VAL A 15 12.21 -17.25 -17.82
C VAL A 15 12.98 -18.55 -17.65
N VAL A 16 12.41 -19.67 -18.11
CA VAL A 16 13.07 -20.99 -18.13
C VAL A 16 13.42 -21.37 -19.57
N ARG A 17 14.56 -22.05 -19.76
CA ARG A 17 14.90 -22.64 -21.05
C ARG A 17 14.23 -24.00 -21.15
N VAL A 18 13.35 -24.14 -22.12
CA VAL A 18 12.70 -25.42 -22.44
C VAL A 18 13.53 -26.13 -23.52
N ARG A 19 13.91 -27.38 -23.25
CA ARG A 19 14.51 -28.29 -24.24
C ARG A 19 13.62 -29.52 -24.36
N ALA A 20 13.25 -29.90 -25.58
CA ALA A 20 12.49 -31.13 -25.82
C ALA A 20 13.27 -32.07 -26.74
N CYS A 21 13.37 -33.33 -26.34
CA CYS A 21 13.86 -34.41 -27.17
C CYS A 21 12.68 -35.27 -27.63
N VAL A 22 12.59 -35.50 -28.94
CA VAL A 22 11.54 -36.35 -29.53
C VAL A 22 12.20 -37.60 -30.12
N LYS A 23 11.74 -38.77 -29.71
CA LYS A 23 12.11 -40.07 -30.29
C LYS A 23 10.88 -40.65 -30.98
N VAL A 24 11.02 -41.10 -32.22
CA VAL A 24 9.94 -41.76 -32.97
C VAL A 24 10.33 -43.20 -33.21
N GLU A 25 9.47 -44.13 -32.82
CA GLU A 25 9.65 -45.56 -33.09
C GLU A 25 8.46 -46.11 -33.86
N MET A 26 8.70 -47.01 -34.81
CA MET A 26 7.64 -47.69 -35.54
C MET A 26 7.45 -49.07 -34.92
N ASN A 27 6.26 -49.35 -34.39
CA ASN A 27 5.95 -50.65 -33.82
C ASN A 27 5.76 -51.68 -34.94
N LYS A 28 5.82 -52.97 -34.60
CA LYS A 28 5.68 -54.12 -35.51
C LYS A 28 4.36 -54.15 -36.29
N THR A 29 3.36 -53.36 -35.88
CA THR A 29 2.05 -53.20 -36.54
C THR A 29 2.01 -52.02 -37.53
N GLY A 30 3.12 -51.31 -37.73
CA GLY A 30 3.21 -50.14 -38.62
C GLY A 30 2.79 -48.81 -37.99
N LEU A 31 2.48 -48.79 -36.69
CA LEU A 31 2.11 -47.58 -35.97
C LEU A 31 3.36 -46.84 -35.46
N PHE A 32 3.46 -45.55 -35.75
CA PHE A 32 4.51 -44.69 -35.19
C PHE A 32 4.14 -44.23 -33.78
N VAL A 33 5.04 -44.43 -32.84
CA VAL A 33 4.95 -44.02 -31.43
C VAL A 33 5.94 -42.88 -31.21
N LEU A 34 5.43 -41.74 -30.72
CA LEU A 34 6.23 -40.58 -30.36
C LEU A 34 6.52 -40.59 -28.86
N TYR A 35 7.79 -40.45 -28.49
CA TYR A 35 8.23 -40.22 -27.12
C TYR A 35 8.79 -38.81 -27.03
N VAL A 36 8.17 -37.95 -26.21
CA VAL A 36 8.61 -36.57 -26.00
C VAL A 36 9.11 -36.44 -24.57
N ALA A 37 10.39 -36.08 -24.41
CA ALA A 37 10.98 -35.75 -23.13
C ALA A 37 11.25 -34.24 -23.07
N VAL A 38 10.63 -33.54 -22.11
CA VAL A 38 10.77 -32.09 -21.92
C VAL A 38 11.63 -31.83 -20.69
N PHE A 39 12.64 -30.98 -20.85
CA PHE A 39 13.58 -30.55 -19.82
C PHE A 39 13.45 -29.04 -19.63
N LEU A 40 13.36 -28.61 -18.37
CA LEU A 40 13.33 -27.21 -17.98
C LEU A 40 14.65 -26.88 -17.29
N GLU A 41 15.47 -26.04 -17.91
CA GLU A 41 16.73 -25.54 -17.34
C GLU A 41 16.57 -24.06 -16.93
N PRO A 42 17.02 -23.64 -15.73
CA PRO A 42 17.07 -22.22 -15.38
C PRO A 42 18.11 -21.47 -16.24
N ILE A 43 17.81 -20.23 -16.65
CA ILE A 43 18.71 -19.42 -17.48
C ILE A 43 19.63 -18.56 -16.59
N SER A 44 20.94 -18.85 -16.66
CA SER A 44 22.09 -18.07 -16.16
C SER A 44 22.33 -18.11 -14.63
N GLY A 45 23.54 -18.30 -14.10
CA GLY A 45 24.84 -17.93 -14.64
C GLY A 45 25.32 -16.57 -14.11
N SER A 46 25.02 -16.21 -12.86
CA SER A 46 25.68 -15.09 -12.18
C SER A 46 25.59 -15.23 -10.65
N LEU A 47 26.75 -15.11 -9.99
CA LEU A 47 26.92 -15.06 -8.54
C LEU A 47 26.34 -13.74 -7.99
N LEU A 48 25.02 -13.69 -7.85
CA LEU A 48 24.38 -12.80 -6.89
C LEU A 48 23.71 -13.71 -5.86
N ASN A 49 23.94 -13.39 -4.58
CA ASN A 49 23.55 -14.20 -3.42
C ASN A 49 22.06 -14.61 -3.49
N PHE A 50 21.79 -15.75 -4.12
CA PHE A 50 20.56 -16.48 -3.92
C PHE A 50 20.68 -17.09 -2.53
N ILE A 51 19.99 -16.48 -1.57
CA ILE A 51 19.51 -17.19 -0.40
C ILE A 51 18.68 -18.35 -0.97
N MET A 52 19.26 -19.55 -0.96
CA MET A 52 18.54 -20.77 -1.25
C MET A 52 17.31 -20.78 -0.32
N PRO A 53 16.06 -20.94 -0.80
CA PRO A 53 15.02 -21.37 0.12
C PRO A 53 15.52 -22.69 0.69
N ARG A 54 15.64 -22.76 2.02
CA ARG A 54 16.05 -23.98 2.73
C ARG A 54 15.25 -25.13 2.12
N ASN A 55 16.01 -26.16 1.73
CA ASN A 55 15.59 -27.53 1.44
C ASN A 55 14.10 -27.77 1.70
N LYS A 56 13.33 -28.09 0.66
CA LYS A 56 11.95 -28.58 0.74
C LYS A 56 11.96 -29.79 1.69
N ARG A 57 11.85 -29.55 3.00
CA ARG A 57 11.49 -30.57 3.96
C ARG A 57 10.06 -30.92 3.61
N GLU A 58 9.83 -32.18 3.26
CA GLU A 58 8.52 -32.68 2.85
C GLU A 58 7.46 -32.57 3.97
N THR A 59 7.86 -32.18 5.18
CA THR A 59 7.01 -31.88 6.31
C THR A 59 7.69 -30.83 7.20
N CYS A 60 6.96 -29.79 7.63
CA CYS A 60 7.42 -28.85 8.66
C CYS A 60 7.72 -29.60 9.97
N ASN A 61 8.65 -29.10 10.79
CA ASN A 61 8.93 -29.67 12.10
C ASN A 61 7.69 -29.55 13.01
N PRO A 62 7.07 -30.66 13.44
CA PRO A 62 5.81 -30.61 14.19
C PRO A 62 5.94 -30.00 15.59
N ASN A 63 7.16 -29.81 16.11
CA ASN A 63 7.37 -29.24 17.44
C ASN A 63 7.32 -27.71 17.45
N ASP A 64 7.91 -27.06 16.45
CA ASP A 64 8.19 -25.61 16.48
C ASP A 64 7.85 -24.89 15.16
N GLU A 65 7.32 -25.59 14.16
CA GLU A 65 6.97 -25.02 12.86
C GLU A 65 5.50 -25.25 12.49
N PHE A 66 4.87 -24.24 11.90
CA PHE A 66 3.53 -24.27 11.34
C PHE A 66 3.57 -24.25 9.82
N THR A 67 2.69 -25.05 9.20
CA THR A 67 2.53 -25.10 7.75
C THR A 67 1.46 -24.12 7.30
N CYS A 68 1.87 -23.05 6.62
CA CYS A 68 0.99 -22.11 5.93
C CYS A 68 0.11 -22.85 4.91
N VAL A 69 -1.03 -22.27 4.55
CA VAL A 69 -1.89 -22.82 3.47
C VAL A 69 -1.16 -22.81 2.11
N SER A 70 -0.26 -21.84 1.90
CA SER A 70 0.70 -21.79 0.79
C SER A 70 1.78 -22.89 0.80
N GLY A 71 1.90 -23.67 1.88
CA GLY A 71 2.90 -24.73 2.04
C GLY A 71 4.26 -24.27 2.57
N GLN A 72 4.42 -22.98 2.89
CA GLN A 72 5.59 -22.46 3.61
C GLN A 72 5.58 -22.91 5.07
N CYS A 73 6.76 -23.16 5.65
CA CYS A 73 6.90 -23.39 7.09
C CYS A 73 7.34 -22.09 7.79
N ILE A 74 6.61 -21.68 8.82
CA ILE A 74 6.98 -20.57 9.71
C ILE A 74 7.12 -21.09 11.14
N GLN A 75 7.73 -20.31 12.03
CA GLN A 75 7.84 -20.69 13.44
C GLN A 75 6.48 -20.60 14.13
N THR A 76 6.22 -21.45 15.13
CA THR A 76 4.95 -21.46 15.87
C THR A 76 4.65 -20.17 16.62
N PHE A 77 5.67 -19.40 16.98
CA PHE A 77 5.52 -18.09 17.63
C PHE A 77 5.20 -16.94 16.66
N ASN A 78 5.34 -17.17 15.35
CA ASN A 78 4.94 -16.23 14.29
C ASN A 78 3.52 -16.50 13.78
N ILE A 79 2.71 -17.25 14.53
CA ILE A 79 1.33 -17.48 14.14
C ILE A 79 0.48 -16.47 14.88
N CYS A 80 -0.28 -15.67 14.15
CA CYS A 80 -1.21 -14.69 14.70
C CYS A 80 -0.50 -13.67 15.60
N ASP A 81 0.69 -13.24 15.22
CA ASP A 81 1.51 -12.28 15.95
C ASP A 81 1.37 -10.84 15.42
N GLY A 82 0.45 -10.64 14.47
CA GLY A 82 0.18 -9.36 13.83
C GLY A 82 1.12 -9.05 12.67
N THR A 83 2.05 -9.92 12.33
CA THR A 83 2.93 -9.80 11.16
C THR A 83 2.65 -10.89 10.12
N LYS A 84 2.96 -10.58 8.85
CA LYS A 84 2.67 -11.49 7.74
C LYS A 84 3.95 -12.22 7.34
N GLU A 85 4.10 -13.47 7.78
CA GLU A 85 5.24 -14.32 7.46
C GLU A 85 4.92 -15.32 6.35
N CYS A 86 3.68 -15.81 6.28
CA CYS A 86 3.21 -16.64 5.19
C CYS A 86 3.03 -15.81 3.90
N PHE A 87 3.41 -16.35 2.74
CA PHE A 87 3.19 -15.67 1.45
C PHE A 87 1.73 -15.29 1.19
N ASP A 88 0.83 -16.19 1.60
CA ASP A 88 -0.62 -16.03 1.51
C ASP A 88 -1.24 -15.34 2.74
N GLY A 89 -0.43 -15.02 3.76
CA GLY A 89 -0.88 -14.40 5.01
C GLY A 89 -1.80 -15.29 5.83
N SER A 90 -1.72 -16.61 5.62
CA SER A 90 -2.58 -17.59 6.28
C SER A 90 -2.36 -17.67 7.79
N ASP A 91 -1.15 -17.36 8.24
CA ASP A 91 -0.76 -17.15 9.64
C ASP A 91 -1.60 -16.13 10.38
N GLU A 92 -2.02 -15.04 9.72
CA GLU A 92 -2.80 -13.97 10.35
C GLU A 92 -4.32 -14.08 10.07
N THR A 93 -4.76 -15.18 9.46
CA THR A 93 -6.18 -15.33 9.14
C THR A 93 -7.03 -15.69 10.37
N ARG A 94 -8.23 -15.10 10.44
CA ARG A 94 -9.25 -15.45 11.45
C ARG A 94 -9.48 -16.96 11.58
N VAL A 95 -9.46 -17.69 10.48
CA VAL A 95 -9.70 -19.14 10.48
C VAL A 95 -8.58 -19.90 11.20
N VAL A 96 -7.33 -19.47 11.03
CA VAL A 96 -6.16 -20.09 11.66
C VAL A 96 -6.07 -19.69 13.14
N CYS A 97 -6.18 -18.40 13.44
CA CYS A 97 -6.07 -17.88 14.82
C CYS A 97 -7.17 -18.38 15.76
N GLN A 98 -8.39 -18.53 15.27
CA GLN A 98 -9.49 -19.09 16.07
C GLN A 98 -9.32 -20.59 16.34
N ARG A 99 -8.71 -21.34 15.41
CA ARG A 99 -8.54 -22.80 15.55
C ARG A 99 -7.43 -23.18 16.52
N LEU A 100 -6.34 -22.43 16.52
CA LEU A 100 -5.13 -22.81 17.26
C LEU A 100 -5.15 -22.46 18.74
N ASN A 101 -6.20 -21.75 19.20
CA ASN A 101 -6.36 -21.29 20.59
C ASN A 101 -5.04 -20.78 21.21
N ILE A 102 -4.36 -19.91 20.46
CA ILE A 102 -3.02 -19.44 20.78
C ILE A 102 -3.02 -18.73 22.13
N THR A 103 -2.04 -19.06 22.97
CA THR A 103 -1.77 -18.36 24.23
C THR A 103 -0.79 -17.25 23.91
N CYS A 104 -1.26 -16.00 23.96
CA CYS A 104 -0.42 -14.86 23.65
C CYS A 104 0.69 -14.68 24.70
N PRO A 105 1.89 -14.22 24.30
CA PRO A 105 2.99 -13.91 25.22
C PRO A 105 2.61 -12.89 26.30
N SER A 106 3.34 -12.88 27.42
CA SER A 106 3.14 -11.90 28.49
C SER A 106 3.24 -10.46 27.96
N ARG A 107 2.32 -9.58 28.35
CA ARG A 107 2.17 -8.16 27.90
C ARG A 107 1.57 -7.95 26.51
N THR A 108 0.98 -8.97 25.90
CA THR A 108 0.23 -8.84 24.65
C THR A 108 -1.27 -8.95 24.90
N PHE A 109 -2.07 -8.37 24.01
CA PHE A 109 -3.52 -8.46 24.02
C PHE A 109 -4.02 -9.40 22.93
N LYS A 110 -4.99 -10.24 23.28
CA LYS A 110 -5.61 -11.19 22.36
C LYS A 110 -6.85 -10.56 21.73
N CYS A 111 -6.78 -10.24 20.45
CA CYS A 111 -7.91 -9.84 19.62
C CYS A 111 -9.04 -10.88 19.71
N ALA A 112 -10.29 -10.47 19.50
CA ALA A 112 -11.44 -11.36 19.56
C ALA A 112 -11.41 -12.45 18.47
N TYR A 113 -10.78 -12.18 17.33
CA TYR A 113 -10.49 -13.19 16.30
C TYR A 113 -9.29 -14.10 16.59
N GLY A 114 -8.53 -13.84 17.66
CA GLY A 114 -7.51 -14.74 18.20
C GLY A 114 -6.05 -14.33 17.97
N ALA A 115 -5.77 -13.26 17.22
CA ALA A 115 -4.42 -12.73 17.09
C ALA A 115 -3.94 -11.97 18.32
N CYS A 116 -2.64 -11.85 18.44
CA CYS A 116 -1.95 -11.22 19.55
C CYS A 116 -1.31 -9.92 19.06
N ILE A 117 -1.65 -8.80 19.68
CA ILE A 117 -1.00 -7.51 19.46
C ILE A 117 -0.28 -7.07 20.73
N ASP A 118 0.62 -6.11 20.63
CA ASP A 118 1.24 -5.53 21.83
C ASP A 118 0.18 -4.89 22.75
N GLY A 119 0.33 -5.04 24.06
CA GLY A 119 -0.61 -4.47 25.03
C GLY A 119 -0.67 -2.94 24.97
N ASP A 120 0.40 -2.29 24.52
CA ASP A 120 0.45 -0.83 24.35
C ASP A 120 -0.39 -0.34 23.15
N LYS A 121 -0.83 -1.26 22.28
CA LYS A 121 -1.70 -1.01 21.12
C LYS A 121 -3.19 -1.21 21.41
N VAL A 122 -3.54 -1.37 22.68
CA VAL A 122 -4.94 -1.51 23.09
C VAL A 122 -5.46 -0.14 23.47
N CYS A 123 -6.57 0.27 22.86
CA CYS A 123 -7.17 1.58 23.09
C CYS A 123 -6.24 2.75 22.71
N ASP A 124 -5.34 2.56 21.75
CA ASP A 124 -4.42 3.58 21.25
C ASP A 124 -5.02 4.39 20.08
N ARG A 125 -6.28 4.08 19.72
CA ARG A 125 -7.08 4.70 18.64
C ARG A 125 -6.63 4.28 17.24
N VAL A 126 -5.75 3.31 17.14
CA VAL A 126 -5.36 2.68 15.88
C VAL A 126 -6.00 1.29 15.85
N LYS A 127 -6.47 0.90 14.66
CA LYS A 127 -7.01 -0.44 14.47
C LYS A 127 -5.86 -1.37 14.14
N ASP A 128 -5.28 -1.97 15.16
CA ASP A 128 -4.22 -2.98 15.10
C ASP A 128 -4.79 -4.38 14.98
N CYS A 129 -5.92 -4.68 15.64
CA CYS A 129 -6.63 -5.93 15.37
C CYS A 129 -7.40 -5.84 14.04
N ALA A 130 -7.30 -6.88 13.20
CA ALA A 130 -8.06 -6.93 11.94
C ALA A 130 -9.59 -6.79 12.13
N ASP A 131 -10.12 -7.26 13.27
CA ASP A 131 -11.53 -7.10 13.64
C ASP A 131 -11.83 -5.79 14.40
N GLY A 132 -10.82 -5.05 14.84
CA GLY A 132 -10.95 -3.80 15.61
C GLY A 132 -11.36 -4.03 17.07
N SER A 133 -11.11 -5.23 17.60
CA SER A 133 -11.46 -5.58 18.98
C SER A 133 -10.57 -4.91 20.03
N ASP A 134 -9.36 -4.50 19.66
CA ASP A 134 -8.46 -3.63 20.43
C ASP A 134 -9.06 -2.25 20.75
N GLU A 135 -9.97 -1.76 19.90
CA GLU A 135 -10.63 -0.46 20.03
C GLU A 135 -12.11 -0.58 20.41
N ASP A 136 -12.53 -1.75 20.92
CA ASP A 136 -13.93 -1.94 21.34
C ASP A 136 -14.25 -1.01 22.52
N THR A 137 -15.31 -0.22 22.37
CA THR A 137 -15.89 0.65 23.41
C THR A 137 -16.13 -0.03 24.75
N LYS A 138 -16.37 -1.35 24.77
CA LYS A 138 -16.56 -2.14 26.00
C LYS A 138 -15.25 -2.47 26.71
N LEU A 139 -14.14 -2.50 25.97
CA LEU A 139 -12.80 -2.72 26.50
C LEU A 139 -12.15 -1.38 26.88
N CYS A 140 -12.34 -0.34 26.07
CA CYS A 140 -11.77 1.00 26.26
C CYS A 140 -12.63 1.93 27.12
N VAL A 141 -13.20 1.42 28.22
CA VAL A 141 -14.09 2.22 29.09
C VAL A 141 -13.35 3.36 29.80
N ASP A 142 -12.09 3.13 30.17
CA ASP A 142 -11.24 4.12 30.85
C ASP A 142 -10.46 5.02 29.88
N SER A 143 -10.50 4.70 28.58
CA SER A 143 -9.95 5.51 27.48
C SER A 143 -11.06 5.77 26.45
N PRO A 144 -12.13 6.48 26.82
CA PRO A 144 -13.25 6.68 25.93
C PRO A 144 -12.77 7.38 24.65
N PRO A 145 -13.26 6.97 23.46
CA PRO A 145 -13.11 7.79 22.27
C PRO A 145 -13.63 9.19 22.58
N PRO A 146 -13.11 10.27 21.95
CA PRO A 146 -13.62 11.60 22.16
C PRO A 146 -15.13 11.58 21.89
N SER A 147 -15.91 11.52 22.98
CA SER A 147 -17.35 11.46 22.89
C SER A 147 -17.80 12.72 22.19
N SER A 148 -18.73 12.57 21.25
CA SER A 148 -19.33 13.64 20.45
C SER A 148 -20.01 14.75 21.28
N THR A 149 -20.01 14.63 22.62
CA THR A 149 -20.51 15.57 23.62
C THR A 149 -19.42 16.21 24.49
N THR A 150 -18.18 15.73 24.45
CA THR A 150 -17.06 16.39 25.12
C THR A 150 -16.61 17.52 24.20
N SER A 151 -16.95 18.75 24.56
CA SER A 151 -16.37 19.94 23.94
C SER A 151 -14.86 19.74 23.85
N CYS A 152 -14.26 19.82 22.65
CA CYS A 152 -12.82 19.75 22.48
C CYS A 152 -12.14 20.72 23.45
N GLY A 153 -10.90 20.42 23.85
CA GLY A 153 -10.13 21.24 24.78
C GLY A 153 -10.02 22.69 24.30
N LYS A 154 -9.67 23.59 25.22
CA LYS A 154 -9.57 25.05 24.97
C LYS A 154 -8.69 25.44 23.77
N HIS A 155 -7.76 24.56 23.36
CA HIS A 155 -6.82 24.78 22.26
C HIS A 155 -6.96 23.71 21.15
N GLU A 156 -8.11 23.08 21.06
CA GLU A 156 -8.40 22.04 20.08
C GLU A 156 -9.53 22.48 19.14
N PHE A 157 -9.43 22.04 17.89
CA PHE A 157 -10.43 22.21 16.85
C PHE A 157 -11.23 20.91 16.69
N ARG A 158 -12.55 21.04 16.59
CA ARG A 158 -13.45 19.92 16.37
C ARG A 158 -13.67 19.71 14.88
N CYS A 159 -13.13 18.62 14.35
CA CYS A 159 -13.40 18.15 13.00
C CYS A 159 -14.90 17.88 12.81
N ASN A 160 -15.41 17.98 11.58
CA ASN A 160 -16.80 17.62 11.27
C ASN A 160 -17.08 16.13 11.50
N SER A 161 -16.05 15.27 11.40
CA SER A 161 -16.10 13.85 11.79
C SER A 161 -16.29 13.62 13.30
N GLY A 162 -16.13 14.65 14.14
CA GLY A 162 -16.23 14.56 15.59
C GLY A 162 -14.90 14.34 16.30
N GLN A 163 -13.81 14.09 15.57
CA GLN A 163 -12.44 14.08 16.08
C GLN A 163 -12.03 15.48 16.59
N CYS A 164 -11.23 15.54 17.66
CA CYS A 164 -10.54 16.76 18.06
C CYS A 164 -9.09 16.73 17.55
N THR A 165 -8.64 17.82 16.94
CA THR A 165 -7.24 18.02 16.55
C THR A 165 -6.72 19.28 17.23
N SER A 166 -5.40 19.45 17.30
CA SER A 166 -4.79 20.68 17.81
C SER A 166 -5.21 21.88 16.95
N ALA A 167 -5.54 23.02 17.56
CA ALA A 167 -5.83 24.23 16.79
C ALA A 167 -4.63 24.73 15.97
N PHE A 168 -3.40 24.28 16.29
CA PHE A 168 -2.20 24.55 15.50
C PHE A 168 -2.13 23.74 14.20
N ASN A 169 -2.88 22.65 14.12
CA ASN A 169 -2.92 21.73 12.97
C ASN A 169 -4.06 22.08 12.01
N VAL A 170 -4.65 23.27 12.16
CA VAL A 170 -5.76 23.73 11.32
C VAL A 170 -5.19 24.68 10.30
N CYS A 171 -5.43 24.37 9.01
CA CYS A 171 -4.98 25.17 7.88
C CYS A 171 -3.45 25.29 7.82
N ASP A 172 -2.74 24.21 8.16
CA ASP A 172 -1.30 24.09 8.06
C ASP A 172 -0.84 23.36 6.78
N GLY A 173 -1.80 22.99 5.94
CA GLY A 173 -1.58 22.29 4.67
C GLY A 173 -1.58 20.77 4.78
N PHE A 174 -1.75 20.20 5.99
CA PHE A 174 -1.80 18.76 6.19
C PHE A 174 -3.16 18.32 6.73
N LYS A 175 -3.63 17.18 6.22
CA LYS A 175 -4.88 16.58 6.67
C LYS A 175 -4.69 15.86 8.02
N HIS A 176 -5.20 16.44 9.09
CA HIS A 176 -5.24 15.86 10.43
C HIS A 176 -6.62 15.34 10.82
N CYS A 177 -7.69 15.93 10.28
CA CYS A 177 -9.02 15.36 10.43
C CYS A 177 -9.22 14.18 9.48
N SER A 178 -9.86 13.10 9.95
CA SER A 178 -10.21 11.95 9.10
C SER A 178 -11.02 12.34 7.85
N ASP A 179 -11.89 13.35 7.97
CA ASP A 179 -12.69 13.95 6.90
C ASP A 179 -12.00 15.15 6.21
N GLY A 180 -10.86 15.62 6.73
CA GLY A 180 -10.10 16.74 6.17
C GLY A 180 -10.74 18.10 6.35
N SER A 181 -11.67 18.23 7.29
CA SER A 181 -12.35 19.50 7.57
C SER A 181 -11.40 20.60 8.05
N ASP A 182 -10.29 20.25 8.68
CA ASP A 182 -9.22 21.16 9.09
C ASP A 182 -8.54 21.90 7.93
N GLU A 183 -8.61 21.38 6.71
CA GLU A 183 -7.97 21.94 5.51
C GLU A 183 -8.99 22.42 4.47
N THR A 184 -10.15 22.91 4.91
CA THR A 184 -11.23 23.37 4.00
C THR A 184 -11.23 24.88 3.83
N SER A 185 -11.59 25.35 2.62
CA SER A 185 -11.72 26.79 2.35
C SER A 185 -12.73 27.50 3.28
N SER A 186 -13.77 26.81 3.72
CA SER A 186 -14.74 27.31 4.70
C SER A 186 -14.11 27.71 6.04
N ILE A 187 -13.01 27.07 6.42
CA ILE A 187 -12.32 27.31 7.69
C ILE A 187 -11.07 28.16 7.47
N CYS A 188 -10.32 27.91 6.39
CA CYS A 188 -9.03 28.57 6.14
C CYS A 188 -9.12 29.94 5.46
N SER A 189 -10.24 30.28 4.83
CA SER A 189 -10.37 31.53 4.06
C SER A 189 -10.10 32.80 4.88
N SER A 190 -10.48 32.81 6.16
CA SER A 190 -10.30 33.96 7.06
C SER A 190 -9.00 33.94 7.87
N ILE A 191 -8.15 32.93 7.70
CA ILE A 191 -6.90 32.81 8.47
C ILE A 191 -5.83 33.73 7.89
N SER A 192 -5.15 34.45 8.79
CA SER A 192 -3.95 35.23 8.47
C SER A 192 -2.72 34.39 8.74
N CYS A 193 -1.98 34.05 7.69
CA CYS A 193 -0.80 33.21 7.82
C CYS A 193 0.35 33.91 8.55
N PRO A 194 1.16 33.18 9.34
CA PRO A 194 2.37 33.71 9.95
C PRO A 194 3.38 34.25 8.93
N LYS A 195 4.28 35.12 9.37
CA LYS A 195 5.39 35.58 8.50
C LYS A 195 6.25 34.39 8.08
N LEU A 196 6.78 34.41 6.85
CA LEU A 196 7.62 33.36 6.24
C LEU A 196 6.87 32.07 5.84
N THR A 197 5.54 32.13 5.72
CA THR A 197 4.71 31.05 5.16
C THR A 197 4.13 31.47 3.81
N PHE A 198 3.78 30.49 2.98
CA PHE A 198 3.01 30.69 1.76
C PHE A 198 1.54 30.38 2.04
N ARG A 199 0.65 31.26 1.58
CA ARG A 199 -0.80 31.07 1.71
C ARG A 199 -1.35 30.43 0.45
N CYS A 200 -1.83 29.20 0.57
CA CYS A 200 -2.59 28.51 -0.47
C CYS A 200 -3.82 29.33 -0.88
N ASN A 201 -4.32 29.13 -2.10
CA ASN A 201 -5.45 29.89 -2.61
C ASN A 201 -6.75 29.62 -1.81
N TYR A 202 -6.94 28.40 -1.31
CA TYR A 202 -8.04 28.08 -0.38
C TYR A 202 -7.87 28.64 1.05
N GLY A 203 -6.66 29.09 1.41
CA GLY A 203 -6.38 29.84 2.65
C GLY A 203 -5.43 29.19 3.66
N ALA A 204 -5.02 27.93 3.46
CA ALA A 204 -4.04 27.30 4.35
C ALA A 204 -2.63 27.89 4.23
N CYS A 205 -1.82 27.67 5.24
CA CYS A 205 -0.50 28.24 5.40
C CYS A 205 0.55 27.14 5.42
N ILE A 206 1.34 27.03 4.36
CA ILE A 206 2.45 26.08 4.28
C ILE A 206 3.79 26.80 4.46
N SER A 207 4.86 26.07 4.76
CA SER A 207 6.21 26.65 4.78
C SER A 207 6.56 27.25 3.41
N ASN A 208 7.22 28.41 3.38
CA ASN A 208 7.65 29.01 2.14
C ASN A 208 8.69 28.17 1.37
N GLU A 209 9.34 27.20 2.04
CA GLU A 209 10.23 26.21 1.42
C GLU A 209 9.47 25.16 0.58
N LEU A 210 8.19 24.96 0.89
CA LEU A 210 7.31 24.04 0.16
C LEU A 210 6.71 24.69 -1.08
N LYS A 211 6.87 26.00 -1.24
CA LYS A 211 6.39 26.72 -2.41
C LYS A 211 7.31 26.46 -3.61
N CYS A 212 6.75 26.02 -4.73
CA CYS A 212 7.46 25.79 -5.99
C CYS A 212 8.59 24.75 -5.88
N ASN A 213 8.33 23.67 -5.14
CA ASN A 213 9.26 22.57 -4.91
C ASN A 213 8.98 21.34 -5.80
N PHE A 214 8.10 21.46 -6.80
CA PHE A 214 7.62 20.40 -7.70
C PHE A 214 6.71 19.35 -7.05
N LYS A 215 6.19 19.59 -5.85
CA LYS A 215 5.26 18.73 -5.14
C LYS A 215 4.06 19.57 -4.68
N ALA A 216 2.85 19.10 -4.97
CA ALA A 216 1.66 19.74 -4.44
C ALA A 216 1.58 19.51 -2.92
N ASP A 217 1.91 20.54 -2.14
CA ASP A 217 1.78 20.59 -0.69
C ASP A 217 0.51 21.34 -0.28
N CYS A 218 0.00 22.27 -1.10
CA CYS A 218 -1.37 22.75 -0.94
C CYS A 218 -2.38 21.71 -1.47
N ALA A 219 -3.51 21.54 -0.77
CA ALA A 219 -4.60 20.67 -1.23
C ALA A 219 -5.17 21.07 -2.62
N ASP A 220 -5.07 22.35 -2.98
CA ASP A 220 -5.45 22.88 -4.29
C ASP A 220 -4.28 23.00 -5.28
N GLY A 221 -3.08 22.59 -4.90
CA GLY A 221 -1.85 22.68 -5.70
C GLY A 221 -1.40 24.10 -6.03
N SER A 222 -1.92 25.12 -5.33
CA SER A 222 -1.62 26.53 -5.63
C SER A 222 -0.18 26.94 -5.33
N ASP A 223 0.54 26.17 -4.53
CA ASP A 223 1.97 26.30 -4.26
C ASP A 223 2.87 26.01 -5.46
N GLU A 224 2.38 25.23 -6.43
CA GLU A 224 3.06 24.88 -7.67
C GLU A 224 2.51 25.62 -8.90
N ASP A 225 1.63 26.61 -8.69
CA ASP A 225 1.04 27.37 -9.78
C ASP A 225 2.10 28.21 -10.50
N VAL A 226 2.17 28.05 -11.83
CA VAL A 226 3.18 28.70 -12.68
C VAL A 226 3.17 30.22 -12.55
N THR A 227 2.01 30.84 -12.30
CA THR A 227 1.91 32.30 -12.14
C THR A 227 2.42 32.76 -10.77
N LEU A 228 2.27 31.93 -9.73
CA LEU A 228 2.75 32.19 -8.37
C LEU A 228 4.23 31.82 -8.19
N CYS A 229 4.75 30.94 -9.06
CA CYS A 229 6.12 30.44 -9.09
C CYS A 229 7.06 31.15 -10.05
N GLN A 230 6.66 32.30 -10.60
CA GLN A 230 7.48 33.15 -11.45
C GLN A 230 8.73 33.64 -10.70
N ASN A 231 9.76 32.78 -10.67
CA ASN A 231 11.20 32.96 -10.42
C ASN A 231 11.89 31.70 -9.82
N SER A 232 11.17 30.60 -9.53
CA SER A 232 11.80 29.35 -9.03
C SER A 232 12.08 28.30 -10.11
N LEU A 233 11.57 28.50 -11.33
CA LEU A 233 11.86 27.64 -12.48
C LEU A 233 13.07 28.15 -13.26
N THR A 234 14.28 27.93 -12.74
CA THR A 234 15.46 27.81 -13.62
C THR A 234 15.88 26.35 -13.74
N PRO A 235 15.39 25.61 -14.74
CA PRO A 235 16.08 24.43 -15.22
C PRO A 235 17.26 24.90 -16.07
N SER A 236 18.47 24.62 -15.62
CA SER A 236 19.62 24.53 -16.52
C SER A 236 19.34 23.37 -17.48
N SER A 237 18.68 23.62 -18.62
CA SER A 237 18.61 22.77 -19.81
C SER A 237 17.71 23.42 -20.87
N ASN A 238 18.26 23.63 -22.05
CA ASN A 238 17.55 24.10 -23.25
C ASN A 238 16.21 23.40 -23.47
N ILE A 239 15.10 24.12 -23.35
CA ILE A 239 13.84 23.74 -23.99
C ILE A 239 13.64 24.67 -25.17
N VAL A 240 13.90 24.11 -26.35
CA VAL A 240 13.56 24.68 -27.64
C VAL A 240 12.09 25.06 -27.64
N THR A 241 11.83 26.36 -27.84
CA THR A 241 10.50 26.89 -28.11
C THR A 241 9.97 26.22 -29.38
N THR A 242 9.04 25.27 -29.27
CA THR A 242 8.15 24.91 -30.37
C THR A 242 6.74 25.27 -29.97
N THR A 243 6.35 26.48 -30.38
CA THR A 243 4.97 26.92 -30.48
C THR A 243 4.19 25.90 -31.32
N THR A 244 3.36 25.10 -30.66
CA THR A 244 2.30 24.35 -31.35
C THR A 244 0.97 24.94 -30.90
N THR A 245 0.45 25.84 -31.73
CA THR A 245 -0.88 26.43 -31.60
C THR A 245 -1.93 25.31 -31.62
N ALA A 246 -2.55 25.05 -30.49
CA ALA A 246 -3.72 24.18 -30.41
C ALA A 246 -4.91 24.88 -31.10
N ARG A 247 -5.22 24.44 -32.33
CA ARG A 247 -6.42 24.83 -33.06
C ARG A 247 -7.61 24.07 -32.48
N SER A 248 -8.62 24.80 -32.00
CA SER A 248 -9.92 24.24 -31.59
C SER A 248 -10.56 23.37 -32.68
N PRO A 249 -11.23 22.25 -32.34
CA PRO A 249 -12.07 21.53 -33.28
C PRO A 249 -13.37 22.31 -33.51
N GLN A 250 -13.58 22.80 -34.73
CA GLN A 250 -14.84 23.38 -35.20
C GLN A 250 -15.78 22.24 -35.65
N ILE A 251 -16.97 22.19 -35.06
CA ILE A 251 -18.08 21.31 -35.44
C ILE A 251 -18.79 21.94 -36.66
N PRO A 252 -18.98 21.25 -37.80
CA PRO A 252 -19.73 21.81 -38.91
C PRO A 252 -21.25 21.61 -38.73
N TYR A 253 -21.99 22.73 -38.78
CA TYR A 253 -23.44 22.75 -38.96
C TYR A 253 -23.83 22.33 -40.40
N PRO A 254 -25.01 21.72 -40.61
CA PRO A 254 -25.50 21.39 -41.96
C PRO A 254 -26.12 22.62 -42.65
N LEU A 255 -25.88 22.76 -43.96
CA LEU A 255 -26.55 23.74 -44.83
C LEU A 255 -27.86 23.15 -45.40
N PRO A 256 -28.88 23.99 -45.65
CA PRO A 256 -30.19 23.53 -46.14
C PRO A 256 -30.32 23.57 -47.67
N LEU A 257 -31.18 22.66 -48.16
CA LEU A 257 -31.85 22.52 -49.47
C LEU A 257 -30.99 22.37 -50.73
#